data_AF-A0A425I860-F1
#
_entry.id   AF-A0A425I860-F1
#
_cell.length_a   1.000
_cell.length_b   1.000
_cell.length_c   1.000
_cell.angle_alpha   90.00
_cell.angle_beta   90.00
_cell.angle_gamma   90.00
#
_symmetry.space_group_name_H-M   'P 1'
#
loop_
_entity.id
_entity.type
_entity.pdbx_description
1 polymer ?
#
loop_
_entity_poly.entity_id
_entity_poly.type
_entity_poly.pdbx_seq_one_letter_code
_entity_poly.pdbx_strand_id
1 'polypeptide(L)'
;LIQDLPLQQRDAQSLQQRTAAVNAALSSWDTNAQLHYAATAAYASLLNHYKSGRTRLRVADDGLVIQTALDICASCGLSSQPAVSKKLATLLNLESHPKLKTQEDLDDINVLPEFLN
;
A
#
# COMPACT_ATOMS: atom_id res chain seq x y z
N LEU A 1 28.87 -14.75 -26.87
CA LEU A 1 28.85 -13.38 -26.32
C LEU A 1 27.48 -12.80 -26.59
N ILE A 2 26.73 -12.45 -25.55
CA ILE A 2 25.44 -11.76 -25.70
C ILE A 2 25.78 -10.33 -26.12
N GLN A 3 25.29 -9.90 -27.28
CA GLN A 3 25.42 -8.52 -27.73
C GLN A 3 24.60 -7.65 -26.79
N ASP A 4 25.26 -6.72 -26.11
CA ASP A 4 24.64 -5.79 -25.18
C ASP A 4 23.42 -5.13 -25.83
N LEU A 5 22.26 -5.28 -25.20
CA LEU A 5 21.05 -4.58 -25.64
C LEU A 5 21.38 -3.08 -25.70
N PRO A 6 20.99 -2.36 -26.76
CA PRO A 6 21.12 -0.91 -26.80
C PRO A 6 20.10 -0.32 -25.84
N LEU A 7 20.46 -0.25 -24.56
CA LEU A 7 19.74 0.51 -23.55
C LEU A 7 19.94 1.99 -23.90
N GLN A 8 19.06 2.52 -24.74
CA GLN A 8 18.96 3.96 -24.92
C GLN A 8 18.63 4.57 -23.56
N GLN A 9 19.56 5.35 -23.00
CA GLN A 9 19.29 6.16 -21.82
C GLN A 9 18.19 7.16 -22.20
N ARG A 10 16.96 6.83 -21.82
CA ARG A 10 15.85 7.79 -21.89
C ARG A 10 16.18 8.94 -20.97
N ASP A 11 16.00 10.15 -21.46
CA ASP A 11 16.12 11.37 -20.67
C ASP A 11 15.24 11.25 -19.41
N ALA A 12 15.81 11.52 -18.24
CA ALA A 12 15.10 11.43 -16.96
C ALA A 12 13.85 12.32 -16.96
N GLN A 13 13.86 13.43 -17.70
CA GLN A 13 12.68 14.28 -17.87
C GLN A 13 11.57 13.60 -18.69
N SER A 14 11.90 12.75 -19.66
CA SER A 14 10.91 11.99 -20.43
C SER A 14 10.19 10.93 -19.59
N LEU A 15 10.84 10.44 -18.53
CA LEU A 15 10.24 9.51 -17.55
C LEU A 15 9.31 10.23 -16.56
N GLN A 16 9.41 11.56 -16.45
CA GLN A 16 8.61 12.41 -15.57
C GLN A 16 7.38 13.03 -16.25
N GLN A 17 7.11 12.71 -17.52
CA GLN A 17 5.96 13.27 -18.26
C GLN A 17 4.64 12.65 -17.78
N ARG A 18 4.24 12.98 -16.56
CA ARG A 18 2.84 12.86 -16.13
C ARG A 18 2.08 14.00 -16.79
N THR A 19 1.09 13.66 -17.60
CA THR A 19 0.20 14.68 -18.16
C THR A 19 -0.52 15.41 -17.02
N ALA A 20 -0.95 16.66 -17.26
CA ALA A 20 -1.75 17.40 -16.28
C ALA A 20 -2.98 16.61 -15.81
N ALA A 21 -3.59 15.81 -16.69
CA ALA A 21 -4.70 14.92 -16.37
C ALA A 21 -4.30 13.79 -15.38
N VAL A 22 -3.12 13.19 -15.53
CA VAL A 22 -2.61 12.18 -14.59
C VAL A 22 -2.33 12.82 -13.22
N ASN A 23 -1.72 14.01 -13.19
CA ASN A 23 -1.49 14.72 -11.92
C ASN A 23 -2.81 15.12 -11.24
N ALA A 24 -3.81 15.57 -12.01
CA ALA A 24 -5.14 15.87 -11.50
C ALA A 24 -5.82 14.61 -10.92
N ALA A 25 -5.75 13.47 -11.61
CA ALA A 25 -6.27 12.21 -11.11
C ALA A 25 -5.59 11.76 -9.81
N LEU A 26 -4.25 11.85 -9.74
CA LEU A 26 -3.49 11.53 -8.53
C LEU A 26 -3.84 12.46 -7.36
N SER A 27 -4.03 13.76 -7.61
CA SER A 27 -4.45 14.70 -6.58
C SER A 27 -5.89 14.47 -6.10
N SER A 28 -6.76 13.88 -6.93
CA SER A 28 -8.13 13.56 -6.54
C SER A 28 -8.25 12.34 -5.62
N TRP A 29 -7.17 11.56 -5.48
CA TRP A 29 -7.12 10.37 -4.62
C TRP A 29 -7.46 10.72 -3.18
N ASP A 30 -6.92 11.83 -2.66
CA ASP A 30 -7.15 12.28 -1.29
C ASP A 30 -8.63 12.57 -0.98
N THR A 31 -9.41 12.88 -2.01
CA THR A 31 -10.84 13.19 -1.89
C THR A 31 -11.76 12.01 -2.21
N ASN A 32 -11.24 10.89 -2.72
CA ASN A 32 -12.03 9.75 -3.14
C ASN A 32 -12.10 8.67 -2.04
N ALA A 33 -13.23 8.61 -1.34
CA ALA A 33 -13.47 7.67 -0.25
C ALA A 33 -13.35 6.19 -0.66
N GLN A 34 -13.75 5.82 -1.88
CA GLN A 34 -13.66 4.44 -2.36
C GLN A 34 -12.21 4.01 -2.58
N LEU A 35 -11.38 4.92 -3.14
CA LEU A 35 -9.96 4.66 -3.33
C LEU A 35 -9.22 4.56 -1.99
N HIS A 36 -9.57 5.38 -1.01
CA HIS A 36 -9.04 5.28 0.36
C HIS A 36 -9.40 3.96 1.02
N TYR A 37 -10.66 3.53 0.87
CA TYR A 37 -11.11 2.25 1.42
C TYR A 37 -10.39 1.08 0.76
N ALA A 38 -10.28 1.07 -0.58
CA ALA A 38 -9.56 0.04 -1.31
C ALA A 38 -8.07 0.00 -0.93
N ALA A 39 -7.42 1.15 -0.75
CA ALA A 39 -6.03 1.23 -0.30
C ALA A 39 -5.86 0.66 1.12
N THR A 40 -6.79 0.97 2.02
CA THR A 40 -6.83 0.44 3.39
C THR A 40 -7.01 -1.09 3.41
N ALA A 41 -7.94 -1.62 2.61
CA ALA A 41 -8.17 -3.05 2.49
C ALA A 41 -6.97 -3.78 1.86
N ALA A 42 -6.34 -3.20 0.83
CA ALA A 42 -5.14 -3.74 0.21
C ALA A 42 -3.97 -3.79 1.22
N TYR A 43 -3.77 -2.71 1.96
CA TYR A 43 -2.74 -2.64 3.00
C TYR A 43 -2.95 -3.68 4.11
N ALA A 44 -4.20 -3.82 4.59
CA ALA A 44 -4.58 -4.86 5.55
C ALA A 44 -4.28 -6.28 5.03
N SER A 45 -4.59 -6.55 3.76
CA SER A 45 -4.29 -7.83 3.11
C SER A 45 -2.79 -8.11 3.03
N LEU A 46 -1.98 -7.11 2.67
CA LEU A 46 -0.52 -7.21 2.62
C LEU A 46 0.08 -7.49 4.00
N LEU A 47 -0.35 -6.76 5.03
CA LEU A 47 0.09 -7.00 6.41
C LEU A 47 -0.23 -8.42 6.85
N ASN A 48 -1.46 -8.89 6.61
CA ASN A 48 -1.85 -10.24 6.95
C ASN A 48 -1.00 -11.30 6.20
N HIS A 49 -0.77 -11.09 4.90
CA HIS A 49 0.05 -11.98 4.08
C HIS A 49 1.49 -12.08 4.58
N TYR A 50 2.15 -10.93 4.79
CA TYR A 50 3.55 -10.90 5.21
C TYR A 50 3.74 -11.36 6.64
N LYS A 51 2.82 -11.01 7.56
CA LYS A 51 2.87 -11.49 8.94
C LYS A 51 2.66 -13.01 9.01
N SER A 52 1.69 -13.55 8.28
CA SER A 52 1.44 -15.00 8.21
C SER A 52 2.59 -15.75 7.53
N GLY A 53 3.22 -15.12 6.53
CA GLY A 53 4.36 -15.67 5.80
C GLY A 53 5.73 -15.40 6.43
N ARG A 54 5.81 -14.77 7.61
CA ARG A 54 7.07 -14.23 8.16
C ARG A 54 8.16 -15.27 8.33
N THR A 55 7.78 -16.50 8.72
CA THR A 55 8.71 -17.63 8.91
C THR A 55 9.31 -18.09 7.59
N ARG A 56 8.50 -18.17 6.54
CA ARG A 56 8.93 -18.50 5.18
C ARG A 56 9.84 -17.41 4.60
N LEU A 57 9.50 -16.15 4.86
CA LEU A 57 10.26 -14.98 4.39
C LEU A 57 11.51 -14.70 5.23
N ARG A 58 11.69 -15.41 6.36
CA ARG A 58 12.77 -15.19 7.33
C ARG A 58 12.83 -13.74 7.84
N VAL A 59 11.66 -13.11 7.97
CA VAL A 59 11.52 -11.75 8.50
C VAL A 59 11.12 -11.85 9.97
N ALA A 60 11.99 -11.40 10.86
CA ALA A 60 11.72 -11.34 12.31
C ALA A 60 11.25 -9.95 12.76
N ASP A 61 11.60 -8.91 12.00
CA ASP A 61 11.28 -7.52 12.32
C ASP A 61 9.90 -7.14 11.77
N ASP A 62 8.97 -6.86 12.68
CA ASP A 62 7.63 -6.38 12.35
C ASP A 62 7.65 -5.01 11.68
N GLY A 63 8.65 -4.18 11.98
CA GLY A 63 8.84 -2.90 11.32
C GLY A 63 9.20 -3.04 9.84
N LEU A 64 9.93 -4.11 9.48
CA LEU A 64 10.23 -4.43 8.09
C LEU A 64 8.98 -4.92 7.35
N VAL A 65 8.14 -5.73 8.01
CA VAL A 65 6.85 -6.17 7.44
C VAL A 65 5.96 -4.96 7.13
N ILE A 66 5.81 -4.05 8.11
CA ILE A 66 5.01 -2.84 7.96
C ILE A 66 5.57 -1.96 6.83
N GLN A 67 6.88 -1.72 6.82
CA GLN A 67 7.52 -0.89 5.80
C GLN A 67 7.33 -1.47 4.39
N THR A 68 7.51 -2.79 4.24
CA THR A 68 7.35 -3.47 2.95
C THR A 68 5.92 -3.30 2.41
N ALA A 69 4.91 -3.46 3.27
CA ALA A 69 3.52 -3.25 2.87
C ALA A 69 3.24 -1.77 2.49
N LEU A 70 3.83 -0.82 3.21
CA LEU A 70 3.72 0.61 2.90
C LEU A 70 4.40 0.97 1.57
N ASP A 71 5.58 0.43 1.30
CA ASP A 71 6.33 0.71 0.08
C ASP A 71 5.57 0.22 -1.16
N ILE A 72 4.90 -0.93 -1.05
CA ILE A 72 4.01 -1.45 -2.11
C ILE A 72 2.83 -0.50 -2.34
N CYS A 73 2.14 -0.08 -1.27
CA CYS A 73 1.05 0.88 -1.40
C CYS A 73 1.51 2.22 -2.00
N ALA A 74 2.67 2.73 -1.60
CA ALA A 74 3.25 3.95 -2.15
C ALA A 74 3.62 3.79 -3.64
N SER A 75 4.12 2.61 -4.05
CA SER A 75 4.40 2.31 -5.45
C SER A 75 3.14 2.34 -6.34
N CYS A 76 1.98 2.06 -5.75
CA CYS A 76 0.68 2.17 -6.42
C CYS A 76 0.16 3.61 -6.52
N GLY A 77 0.88 4.60 -5.97
CA GLY A 77 0.51 6.02 -6.02
C GLY A 77 -0.22 6.54 -4.80
N LEU A 78 -0.26 5.76 -3.71
CA LEU A 78 -0.87 6.20 -2.46
C LEU A 78 -0.06 7.35 -1.84
N SER A 79 -0.70 8.50 -1.68
CA SER A 79 -0.12 9.76 -1.18
C SER A 79 0.09 9.77 0.34
N SER A 80 -0.72 9.01 1.08
CA SER A 80 -0.78 9.05 2.54
C SER A 80 -0.76 7.66 3.15
N GLN A 81 -0.26 7.55 4.37
CA GLN A 81 -0.22 6.27 5.06
C GLN A 81 -1.64 5.74 5.34
N PRO A 82 -1.99 4.54 4.84
CA PRO A 82 -3.29 3.93 5.13
C PRO A 82 -3.34 3.50 6.60
N ALA A 83 -4.50 3.71 7.23
CA ALA A 83 -4.76 3.22 8.59
C ALA A 83 -5.29 1.78 8.53
N VAL A 84 -5.13 1.03 9.61
CA VAL A 84 -5.78 -0.28 9.78
C VAL A 84 -6.70 -0.30 10.98
N SER A 85 -7.63 -1.25 10.95
CA SER A 85 -8.54 -1.48 12.06
C SER A 85 -7.76 -1.92 13.31
N LYS A 86 -8.23 -1.50 14.50
CA LYS A 86 -7.58 -1.85 15.76
C LYS A 86 -7.67 -3.35 16.03
N LYS A 87 -8.80 -4.00 15.67
CA LYS A 87 -8.95 -5.46 15.74
C LYS A 87 -7.89 -6.17 14.90
N LEU A 88 -7.63 -5.72 13.67
CA LEU A 88 -6.60 -6.32 12.81
C LEU A 88 -5.21 -6.13 13.39
N ALA A 89 -4.89 -4.93 13.89
CA ALA A 89 -3.60 -4.66 14.52
C ALA A 89 -3.34 -5.60 15.70
N THR A 90 -4.34 -5.81 16.56
CA THR A 90 -4.27 -6.76 17.69
C THR A 90 -4.15 -8.20 17.21
N LEU A 91 -4.91 -8.61 16.19
CA LEU A 91 -4.86 -9.98 15.64
C LEU A 91 -3.47 -10.33 15.11
N LEU A 92 -2.79 -9.34 14.51
CA LEU A 92 -1.43 -9.49 13.98
C LEU A 92 -0.33 -9.25 15.03
N ASN A 93 -0.67 -8.93 16.28
CA ASN A 93 0.26 -8.48 17.32
C ASN A 93 1.16 -7.32 16.83
N LEU A 94 0.55 -6.26 16.29
CA LEU A 94 1.22 -5.07 15.74
C LEU A 94 0.72 -3.76 16.36
N GLU A 95 -0.23 -3.81 17.29
CA GLU A 95 -0.97 -2.66 17.84
C GLU A 95 -0.10 -1.62 18.55
N SER A 96 1.06 -2.02 19.06
CA SER A 96 2.02 -1.14 19.73
C SER A 96 3.13 -0.63 18.81
N HIS A 97 3.13 -1.02 17.54
CA HIS A 97 4.23 -0.70 16.64
C HIS A 97 4.16 0.77 16.18
N PRO A 98 5.21 1.60 16.39
CA PRO A 98 5.15 3.04 16.17
C PRO A 98 4.97 3.46 14.71
N LYS A 99 5.30 2.56 13.76
CA LYS A 99 5.08 2.78 12.33
C LYS A 99 3.68 2.43 11.86
N LEU A 100 2.82 1.86 12.71
CA LEU A 100 1.46 1.47 12.34
C LEU A 100 0.47 2.57 12.72
N LYS A 101 -0.35 2.99 11.76
CA LYS A 101 -1.49 3.87 12.02
C LYS A 101 -2.75 3.02 12.20
N THR A 102 -3.43 3.16 13.33
CA THR A 102 -4.70 2.48 13.60
C THR A 102 -5.86 3.48 13.65
N GLN A 103 -7.05 3.04 13.26
CA GLN A 103 -8.28 3.81 13.35
C GLN A 103 -9.43 2.90 13.81
N GLU A 104 -10.20 3.33 14.81
CA GLU A 104 -11.28 2.53 15.41
C GLU A 104 -12.48 2.39 14.47
N ASP A 105 -12.80 3.41 13.67
CA ASP A 105 -13.95 3.41 12.76
C ASP A 105 -13.85 2.36 11.63
N LEU A 106 -12.66 1.81 11.39
CA LEU A 106 -12.45 0.76 10.38
C LEU A 106 -12.94 -0.62 10.85
N ASP A 107 -13.13 -0.81 12.15
CA ASP A 107 -13.56 -2.09 12.74
C ASP A 107 -15.04 -2.43 12.46
N ASP A 108 -15.81 -1.45 11.98
CA ASP A 108 -17.23 -1.55 11.63
C ASP A 108 -17.47 -1.63 10.10
N ILE A 109 -16.41 -1.51 9.29
CA ILE A 109 -16.52 -1.55 7.83
C ILE A 109 -16.42 -3.01 7.36
N ASN A 110 -17.51 -3.75 7.55
CA ASN A 110 -17.71 -5.09 7.00
C ASN A 110 -18.14 -5.08 5.51
N VAL A 111 -17.93 -3.96 4.80
CA VAL A 111 -18.43 -3.76 3.45
C VAL A 111 -17.26 -3.76 2.49
N LEU A 112 -16.85 -4.94 2.02
CA LEU A 112 -16.32 -5.00 0.66
C LEU A 112 -17.50 -4.55 -0.23
N PRO A 113 -17.40 -3.45 -1.00
CA PRO A 113 -18.42 -3.16 -1.98
C PRO A 113 -18.43 -4.34 -2.94
N GLU A 114 -19.50 -5.13 -2.90
CA GLU A 114 -19.77 -6.11 -3.94
C GLU A 114 -19.70 -5.34 -5.26
N PHE A 115 -18.79 -5.76 -6.13
CA PHE A 115 -18.74 -5.27 -7.50
C PHE A 115 -20.05 -5.71 -8.18
N LEU A 116 -21.10 -4.90 -8.00
CA LEU A 116 -22.36 -5.04 -8.71
C LEU A 116 -22.09 -4.71 -10.17
N ASN A 117 -22.01 -5.76 -10.98
CA ASN A 117 -22.02 -5.71 -12.44
C ASN A 117 -23.34 -5.13 -12.96
#